data_AF-A0AAE0UUQ5-F1
#
_entry.id   AF-A0AAE0UUQ5-F1
#
_cell.length_a   1.000
_cell.length_b   1.000
_cell.length_c   1.000
_cell.angle_alpha   90.00
_cell.angle_beta   90.00
_cell.angle_gamma   90.00
#
_symmetry.space_group_name_H-M   'P 1'
#
loop_
_entity.id
_entity.type
_entity.pdbx_description
1 polymer ?
#
loop_
_entity_poly.entity_id
_entity_poly.type
_entity_poly.pdbx_seq_one_letter_code
_entity_poly.pdbx_strand_id
1 'polypeptide(L)'
;MKSGKVVGPDDIPVEVWKCLGEAAVEFLASLFNRVLENLEKAYDRVPREELWYCMRKSGVAMKYVRVVQDMHERSRTVVRCAVGQIEEFNVEVGLHQGSALSPFLFVMVMDQLSEEVRQESPWTMMFADDIVICSESREQVEENLERWRFVLERIGMKVSRSKTEY
;
A
#
# COMPACT_ATOMS: atom_id res chain seq x y z
N MET A 1 -20.55 4.19 38.16
CA MET A 1 -20.13 4.75 36.85
C MET A 1 -18.67 5.20 36.94
N LYS A 2 -17.75 4.34 36.52
CA LYS A 2 -16.35 4.63 36.13
C LYS A 2 -16.07 3.62 35.00
N SER A 3 -15.42 3.94 33.88
CA SER A 3 -14.18 4.68 33.73
C SER A 3 -14.03 5.15 32.28
N GLY A 4 -13.53 6.38 32.08
CA GLY A 4 -12.97 6.79 30.80
C GLY A 4 -11.67 6.03 30.54
N LYS A 5 -11.72 5.05 29.64
CA LYS A 5 -10.52 4.40 29.11
C LYS A 5 -10.17 5.07 27.79
N VAL A 6 -8.94 5.58 27.72
CA VAL A 6 -8.40 6.23 26.54
C VAL A 6 -8.17 5.16 25.46
N VAL A 7 -8.92 5.27 24.36
CA VAL A 7 -8.70 4.51 23.12
C VAL A 7 -7.60 5.20 22.31
N GLY A 8 -6.79 4.41 21.61
CA GLY A 8 -5.78 4.93 20.68
C GLY A 8 -6.42 5.63 19.47
N PRO A 9 -5.61 6.25 18.58
CA PRO A 9 -6.12 6.98 17.40
C PRO A 9 -6.98 6.13 16.44
N ASP A 10 -6.97 4.81 16.62
CA ASP A 10 -7.65 3.83 15.75
C ASP A 10 -8.90 3.22 16.39
N ASP A 11 -9.37 3.76 17.53
CA ASP A 11 -10.52 3.29 18.33
C ASP A 11 -10.44 1.83 18.84
N ILE A 12 -9.29 1.18 18.68
CA ILE A 12 -9.03 -0.15 19.24
C ILE A 12 -8.67 -0.02 20.74
N PRO A 13 -9.38 -0.71 21.66
CA PRO A 13 -9.08 -0.67 23.08
C PRO A 13 -7.66 -1.18 23.38
N VAL A 14 -6.91 -0.47 24.23
CA VAL A 14 -5.54 -0.87 24.63
C VAL A 14 -5.49 -2.26 25.27
N GLU A 15 -6.61 -2.72 25.82
CA GLU A 15 -6.77 -4.07 26.34
C GLU A 15 -6.64 -5.15 25.26
N VAL A 16 -7.06 -4.89 24.02
CA VAL A 16 -6.92 -5.82 22.89
C VAL A 16 -5.43 -6.07 22.62
N TRP A 17 -4.63 -5.01 22.59
CA TRP A 17 -3.18 -5.09 22.42
C TRP A 17 -2.48 -5.80 23.58
N LYS A 18 -2.99 -5.63 24.81
CA LYS A 18 -2.46 -6.32 25.99
C LYS A 18 -2.84 -7.81 26.05
N CYS A 19 -4.02 -8.19 25.54
CA CYS A 19 -4.47 -9.58 25.48
C CYS A 19 -3.68 -10.43 24.47
N LEU A 20 -3.08 -9.79 23.48
CA LEU A 20 -2.28 -10.45 22.44
C LEU A 20 -0.91 -10.95 23.00
N GLY A 21 -0.42 -10.36 24.10
CA GLY A 21 0.83 -10.77 24.76
C GLY A 21 2.09 -10.30 24.03
N GLU A 22 3.26 -10.47 24.65
CA GLU A 22 4.54 -9.97 24.11
C GLU A 22 4.86 -10.54 22.72
N ALA A 23 4.64 -11.83 22.51
CA ALA A 23 4.88 -12.49 21.22
C ALA A 23 4.05 -11.89 20.07
N ALA A 24 2.81 -11.49 20.35
CA ALA A 24 1.96 -10.86 19.35
C ALA A 24 2.29 -9.38 19.15
N VAL A 25 2.75 -8.68 20.19
CA VAL A 25 3.27 -7.30 20.04
C VAL A 25 4.56 -7.29 19.21
N GLU A 26 5.47 -8.25 19.42
CA GLU A 26 6.66 -8.43 18.57
C GLU A 26 6.29 -8.80 17.14
N PHE A 27 5.34 -9.73 16.96
CA PHE A 27 4.82 -10.08 15.64
C PHE A 27 4.19 -8.87 14.95
N LEU A 28 3.35 -8.09 15.64
CA LEU A 28 2.70 -6.92 15.08
C LEU A 28 3.69 -5.79 14.80
N ALA A 29 4.67 -5.55 15.66
CA ALA A 29 5.74 -4.59 15.40
C ALA A 29 6.60 -5.00 14.19
N SER A 30 6.94 -6.29 14.08
CA SER A 30 7.62 -6.85 12.91
C SER A 30 6.78 -6.72 11.64
N LEU A 31 5.48 -7.03 11.74
CA LEU A 31 4.50 -6.86 10.67
C LEU A 31 4.43 -5.40 10.24
N PHE A 32 4.16 -4.46 11.15
CA PHE A 32 4.08 -3.02 10.86
C PHE A 32 5.38 -2.46 10.29
N ASN A 33 6.55 -2.87 10.79
CA ASN A 33 7.83 -2.47 10.21
C ASN A 33 8.00 -3.00 8.79
N ARG A 34 7.55 -4.23 8.52
CA ARG A 34 7.57 -4.85 7.18
C ARG A 34 6.53 -4.23 6.25
N VAL A 35 5.36 -3.82 6.76
CA VAL A 35 4.32 -3.04 6.05
C VAL A 35 4.91 -1.70 5.63
N LEU A 36 5.49 -0.94 6.57
CA LEU A 36 6.08 0.37 6.29
C LEU A 36 7.23 0.31 5.28
N GLU A 37 8.09 -0.72 5.36
CA GLU A 37 9.19 -0.93 4.40
C GLU A 37 8.68 -1.33 3.00
N ASN A 38 7.53 -2.02 2.92
CA ASN A 38 6.91 -2.39 1.65
C ASN A 38 6.16 -1.19 1.04
N LEU A 39 5.55 -0.33 1.85
CA LEU A 39 4.82 0.87 1.41
C LEU A 39 5.71 1.81 0.62
N GLU A 40 6.91 2.09 1.14
CA GLU A 40 7.89 2.93 0.46
C GLU A 40 8.23 2.37 -0.93
N LYS A 41 8.41 1.05 -1.03
CA LYS A 41 8.73 0.36 -2.29
C LYS A 41 7.53 0.26 -3.24
N ALA A 42 6.31 0.24 -2.72
CA ALA A 42 5.08 0.19 -3.50
C ALA A 42 4.76 1.55 -4.12
N TYR A 43 4.98 2.65 -3.39
CA TYR A 43 4.74 4.01 -3.87
C TYR A 43 5.62 4.34 -5.07
N ASP A 44 6.88 3.91 -5.08
CA ASP A 44 7.83 4.15 -6.17
C ASP A 44 7.44 3.47 -7.50
N ARG A 45 6.44 2.57 -7.49
CA ARG A 45 6.10 1.71 -8.62
C ARG A 45 4.76 2.02 -9.27
N VAL A 46 3.94 2.89 -8.69
CA VAL A 46 2.62 3.23 -9.24
C VAL A 46 2.78 3.95 -10.59
N PRO A 47 2.26 3.41 -11.70
CA PRO A 47 2.28 4.13 -12.97
C PRO A 47 1.36 5.34 -12.92
N ARG A 48 1.86 6.48 -13.41
CA ARG A 48 1.10 7.73 -13.40
C ARG A 48 -0.16 7.67 -14.28
N GLU A 49 -0.07 7.04 -15.44
CA GLU A 49 -1.23 6.88 -16.32
C GLU A 49 -2.35 6.08 -15.67
N GLU A 50 -2.00 5.03 -14.92
CA GLU A 50 -2.95 4.24 -14.16
C GLU A 50 -3.56 5.08 -13.03
N LEU A 51 -2.75 5.85 -12.30
CA LEU A 51 -3.24 6.78 -11.29
C LEU A 51 -4.26 7.78 -11.88
N TRP A 52 -3.95 8.40 -13.02
CA TRP A 52 -4.88 9.34 -13.67
C TRP A 52 -6.17 8.66 -14.07
N TYR A 53 -6.09 7.42 -14.56
CA TYR A 53 -7.24 6.62 -14.91
C TYR A 53 -8.09 6.28 -13.68
N CYS A 54 -7.49 5.76 -12.60
CA CYS A 54 -8.17 5.43 -11.34
C CYS A 54 -8.84 6.66 -10.72
N MET A 55 -8.19 7.83 -10.73
CA MET A 55 -8.80 9.08 -10.24
C MET A 55 -10.07 9.44 -11.03
N ARG A 56 -10.02 9.35 -12.37
CA ARG A 56 -11.19 9.62 -13.21
C ARG A 56 -12.29 8.59 -12.99
N LYS A 57 -11.94 7.30 -12.92
CA LYS A 57 -12.90 6.20 -12.70
C LYS A 57 -13.57 6.30 -11.32
N SER A 58 -12.84 6.77 -10.31
CA SER A 58 -13.35 7.04 -8.95
C SER A 58 -14.21 8.32 -8.85
N GLY A 59 -14.48 9.01 -9.96
CA GLY A 59 -15.32 10.20 -9.98
C GLY A 59 -14.64 11.48 -9.50
N VAL A 60 -13.31 11.50 -9.37
CA VAL A 60 -12.58 12.71 -8.97
C VAL A 60 -12.72 13.76 -10.07
N ALA A 61 -13.18 14.96 -9.69
CA ALA A 61 -13.36 16.05 -10.65
C ALA A 61 -12.05 16.39 -11.39
N MET A 62 -12.13 16.60 -12.70
CA MET A 62 -10.95 16.82 -13.57
C MET A 62 -10.02 17.95 -13.10
N LYS A 63 -10.54 18.97 -12.40
CA LYS A 63 -9.72 20.04 -11.82
C LYS A 63 -8.71 19.50 -10.79
N TYR A 64 -9.10 18.52 -9.98
CA TYR A 64 -8.21 17.90 -9.00
C TYR A 64 -7.26 16.90 -9.67
N VAL A 65 -7.72 16.16 -10.68
CA VAL A 65 -6.86 15.28 -11.48
C VAL A 65 -5.71 16.10 -12.09
N ARG A 66 -5.99 17.26 -12.68
CA ARG A 66 -4.97 18.16 -13.22
C ARG A 66 -3.98 18.66 -12.17
N VAL A 67 -4.46 19.04 -10.99
CA VAL A 67 -3.57 19.46 -9.89
C VAL A 67 -2.61 18.33 -9.50
N VAL A 68 -3.10 17.10 -9.39
CA VAL A 68 -2.22 15.95 -9.06
C VAL A 68 -1.28 15.63 -10.23
N GLN A 69 -1.72 15.76 -11.49
CA GLN A 69 -0.86 15.68 -12.67
C GLN A 69 0.29 16.69 -12.60
N ASP A 70 -0.04 17.96 -12.39
CA ASP A 70 0.94 19.04 -12.28
C ASP A 70 1.93 18.81 -11.13
N MET A 71 1.47 18.23 -10.00
CA MET A 71 2.35 17.87 -8.89
C MET A 71 3.38 16.80 -9.29
N HIS A 72 3.00 15.82 -10.12
CA HIS A 72 3.89 14.72 -10.50
C HIS A 72 4.70 15.04 -11.76
N GLU A 73 4.24 15.94 -12.63
CA GLU A 73 4.97 16.38 -13.82
C GLU A 73 6.31 17.02 -13.46
N ARG A 74 7.35 16.74 -14.27
CA ARG A 74 8.71 17.29 -14.13
C ARG A 74 9.35 17.10 -12.74
N SER A 75 8.88 16.12 -11.97
CA SER A 75 9.50 15.75 -10.71
C SER A 75 10.94 15.30 -10.96
N ARG A 76 11.89 15.97 -10.31
CA ARG A 76 13.30 15.62 -10.33
C ARG A 76 13.75 15.27 -8.93
N THR A 77 14.68 14.32 -8.83
CA THR A 77 15.23 13.90 -7.55
C THR A 77 16.74 13.82 -7.61
N VAL A 78 17.35 13.89 -6.43
CA VAL A 78 18.77 13.73 -6.24
C VAL A 78 19.01 12.88 -5.01
N VAL A 79 19.90 11.89 -5.13
CA VAL A 79 20.27 11.02 -4.01
C VAL A 79 21.56 11.54 -3.37
N ARG A 80 21.51 11.77 -2.06
CA ARG A 80 22.70 12.04 -1.26
C ARG A 80 23.20 10.73 -0.66
N CYS A 81 24.41 10.33 -1.02
CA CYS A 81 25.07 9.13 -0.49
C CYS A 81 26.36 9.52 0.27
N ALA A 82 26.95 8.55 0.97
CA ALA A 82 28.17 8.77 1.76
C ALA A 82 29.37 9.29 0.93
N VAL A 83 29.34 9.07 -0.39
CA VAL A 83 30.39 9.45 -1.34
C VAL A 83 30.12 10.79 -2.03
N GLY A 84 28.97 11.42 -1.78
CA GLY A 84 28.58 12.69 -2.39
C GLY A 84 27.12 12.75 -2.83
N GLN A 85 26.80 13.72 -3.66
CA GLN A 85 25.47 13.89 -4.26
C GLN A 85 25.53 13.43 -5.72
N ILE A 86 24.59 12.57 -6.15
CA ILE A 86 24.54 12.13 -7.55
C ILE A 86 23.95 13.21 -8.47
N GLU A 87 24.02 13.00 -9.77
CA GLU A 87 23.39 13.88 -10.76
C GLU A 87 21.85 13.82 -10.67
N GLU A 88 21.22 14.94 -10.99
CA GLU A 88 19.76 15.07 -10.99
C GLU A 88 19.14 14.22 -12.11
N PHE A 89 18.11 13.45 -11.76
CA PHE A 89 17.36 12.65 -12.73
C PHE A 89 15.84 12.85 -12.58
N ASN A 90 15.11 12.61 -13.67
CA ASN A 90 13.65 12.72 -13.69
C ASN A 90 13.02 11.49 -13.03
N VAL A 91 12.02 11.73 -12.19
CA VAL A 91 11.14 10.71 -11.64
C VAL A 91 9.93 10.61 -12.57
N GLU A 92 9.76 9.46 -13.23
CA GLU A 92 8.69 9.23 -14.22
C GLU A 92 7.57 8.32 -13.69
N VAL A 93 7.84 7.55 -12.64
CA VAL A 93 6.93 6.58 -12.04
C VAL A 93 6.85 6.82 -10.54
N GLY A 94 5.73 6.42 -9.95
CA GLY A 94 5.53 6.43 -8.52
C GLY A 94 4.96 7.73 -7.98
N LEU A 95 4.55 7.64 -6.71
CA LEU A 95 4.02 8.72 -5.90
C LEU A 95 5.15 9.41 -5.16
N HIS A 96 4.96 10.69 -4.79
CA HIS A 96 5.94 11.41 -3.99
C HIS A 96 6.05 10.81 -2.58
N GLN A 97 7.21 10.25 -2.24
CA GLN A 97 7.48 9.82 -0.86
C GLN A 97 7.42 11.01 0.10
N GLY A 98 6.82 10.80 1.28
CA GLY A 98 6.63 11.85 2.28
C GLY A 98 5.49 12.84 2.00
N SER A 99 4.80 12.73 0.86
CA SER A 99 3.59 13.52 0.61
C SER A 99 2.40 12.96 1.40
N ALA A 100 1.67 13.84 2.10
CA ALA A 100 0.45 13.49 2.81
C ALA A 100 -0.68 13.01 1.87
N LEU A 101 -0.59 13.31 0.56
CA LEU A 101 -1.58 12.90 -0.43
C LEU A 101 -1.31 11.50 -0.98
N SER A 102 -0.05 11.05 -0.99
CA SER A 102 0.36 9.77 -1.57
C SER A 102 -0.37 8.55 -0.98
N PRO A 103 -0.59 8.44 0.34
CA PRO A 103 -1.35 7.31 0.89
C PRO A 103 -2.77 7.21 0.32
N PHE A 104 -3.46 8.34 0.15
CA PHE A 104 -4.80 8.36 -0.42
C PHE A 104 -4.81 7.97 -1.91
N LEU A 105 -3.86 8.49 -2.69
CA LEU A 105 -3.71 8.14 -4.10
C LEU A 105 -3.39 6.65 -4.28
N PHE A 106 -2.55 6.10 -3.40
CA PHE A 106 -2.22 4.68 -3.40
C PHE A 106 -3.45 3.81 -3.09
N VAL A 107 -4.18 4.12 -2.02
CA VAL A 107 -5.40 3.38 -1.66
C VAL A 107 -6.43 3.42 -2.79
N MET A 108 -6.59 4.55 -3.48
CA MET A 108 -7.50 4.65 -4.62
C MET A 108 -7.11 3.74 -5.79
N VAL A 109 -5.81 3.65 -6.11
CA VAL A 109 -5.31 2.72 -7.12
C VAL A 109 -5.53 1.27 -6.67
N MET A 110 -5.19 0.95 -5.43
CA MET A 110 -5.37 -0.39 -4.87
C MET A 110 -6.84 -0.82 -4.82
N ASP A 111 -7.75 0.06 -4.44
CA ASP A 111 -9.19 -0.20 -4.43
C ASP A 111 -9.67 -0.59 -5.82
N GLN A 112 -9.25 0.18 -6.83
CA GLN A 112 -9.62 -0.06 -8.23
C GLN A 112 -9.06 -1.37 -8.78
N LEU A 113 -7.84 -1.75 -8.40
CA LEU A 113 -7.24 -3.03 -8.82
C LEU A 113 -7.88 -4.21 -8.10
N SER A 114 -8.20 -4.02 -6.83
CA SER A 114 -8.78 -5.05 -5.99
C SER A 114 -10.19 -5.46 -6.43
N GLU A 115 -10.92 -4.59 -7.12
CA GLU A 115 -12.29 -4.84 -7.59
C GLU A 115 -12.42 -6.16 -8.38
N GLU A 116 -11.38 -6.59 -9.11
CA GLU A 116 -11.40 -7.80 -9.93
C GLU A 116 -11.13 -9.10 -9.16
N VAL A 117 -10.47 -9.02 -7.99
CA VAL A 117 -9.86 -10.18 -7.31
C VAL A 117 -10.18 -10.29 -5.83
N ARG A 118 -10.65 -9.19 -5.22
CA ARG A 118 -10.96 -9.12 -3.79
C ARG A 118 -12.19 -9.95 -3.47
N GLN A 119 -12.06 -10.76 -2.43
CA GLN A 119 -13.18 -11.48 -1.82
C GLN A 119 -13.57 -10.80 -0.50
N GLU A 120 -14.76 -11.10 -0.01
CA GLU A 120 -15.21 -10.57 1.28
C GLU A 120 -14.35 -11.09 2.44
N SER A 121 -14.29 -10.31 3.53
CA SER A 121 -13.61 -10.72 4.75
C SER A 121 -14.23 -12.03 5.28
N PRO A 122 -13.42 -13.02 5.71
CA PRO A 122 -11.98 -12.95 6.01
C PRO A 122 -11.04 -13.40 4.86
N TRP A 123 -11.55 -13.71 3.67
CA TRP A 123 -10.80 -14.38 2.60
C TRP A 123 -9.78 -13.48 1.90
N THR A 124 -10.05 -12.18 1.83
CA THR A 124 -9.08 -11.17 1.39
C THR A 124 -9.15 -9.96 2.31
N MET A 125 -8.03 -9.66 2.97
CA MET A 125 -7.87 -8.44 3.77
C MET A 125 -6.73 -7.62 3.18
N MET A 126 -6.92 -6.31 3.10
CA MET A 126 -5.92 -5.39 2.58
C MET A 126 -5.66 -4.31 3.61
N PHE A 127 -4.39 -3.98 3.81
CA PHE A 127 -3.97 -2.83 4.59
C PHE A 127 -2.88 -2.11 3.84
N ALA A 128 -3.25 -0.97 3.26
CA ALA A 128 -2.39 -0.19 2.37
C ALA A 128 -1.81 -1.08 1.23
N ASP A 129 -0.55 -1.46 1.30
CA ASP A 129 0.17 -2.26 0.29
C ASP A 129 0.22 -3.76 0.61
N ASP A 130 -0.09 -4.15 1.84
CA ASP A 130 -0.12 -5.55 2.24
C ASP A 130 -1.50 -6.18 1.96
N ILE A 131 -1.45 -7.36 1.35
CA ILE A 131 -2.63 -8.15 0.99
C ILE A 131 -2.49 -9.51 1.68
N VAL A 132 -3.46 -9.82 2.53
CA VAL A 132 -3.59 -11.12 3.16
C VAL A 132 -4.66 -11.91 2.44
N ILE A 133 -4.27 -13.07 1.90
CA ILE A 133 -5.15 -14.01 1.21
C ILE A 133 -5.31 -15.24 2.11
N CYS A 134 -6.54 -15.58 2.43
CA CYS A 134 -6.88 -16.78 3.20
C CYS A 134 -7.71 -17.73 2.34
N SER A 135 -7.47 -19.03 2.44
CA SER A 135 -8.28 -20.06 1.78
C SER A 135 -8.19 -21.38 2.55
N GLU A 136 -9.07 -22.33 2.25
CA GLU A 136 -9.17 -23.60 2.98
C GLU A 136 -8.09 -24.62 2.57
N SER A 137 -7.44 -24.40 1.42
CA SER A 137 -6.37 -25.25 0.91
C SER A 137 -5.20 -24.43 0.36
N ARG A 138 -4.01 -25.03 0.35
CA ARG A 138 -2.81 -24.43 -0.21
C ARG A 138 -2.97 -24.13 -1.70
N GLU A 139 -3.60 -25.02 -2.44
CA GLU A 139 -3.85 -24.88 -3.87
C GLU A 139 -4.71 -23.64 -4.17
N GLN A 140 -5.72 -23.37 -3.33
CA GLN A 140 -6.57 -22.18 -3.46
C GLN A 140 -5.80 -20.89 -3.15
N VAL A 141 -4.92 -20.90 -2.14
CA VAL A 141 -4.04 -19.75 -1.85
C VAL A 141 -3.11 -19.47 -3.02
N GLU A 142 -2.48 -20.50 -3.61
CA GLU A 142 -1.59 -20.37 -4.77
C GLU A 142 -2.33 -19.82 -5.99
N GLU A 143 -3.55 -20.29 -6.26
CA GLU A 143 -4.38 -19.78 -7.36
C GLU A 143 -4.78 -18.31 -7.14
N ASN A 144 -5.22 -17.95 -5.94
CA ASN A 144 -5.59 -16.57 -5.61
C ASN A 144 -4.39 -15.63 -5.67
N LEU A 145 -3.22 -16.07 -5.20
CA LEU A 145 -1.98 -15.31 -5.29
C LEU A 145 -1.56 -15.06 -6.75
N GLU A 146 -1.75 -16.06 -7.62
CA GLU A 146 -1.51 -15.93 -9.06
C GLU A 146 -2.43 -14.88 -9.70
N ARG A 147 -3.73 -14.88 -9.34
CA ARG A 147 -4.70 -13.87 -9.80
C ARG A 147 -4.30 -12.46 -9.36
N TRP A 148 -3.94 -12.29 -8.08
CA TRP A 148 -3.44 -11.02 -7.57
C TRP A 148 -2.18 -10.55 -8.27
N ARG A 149 -1.22 -11.46 -8.50
CA ARG A 149 0.00 -11.15 -9.26
C ARG A 149 -0.33 -10.69 -10.67
N PHE A 150 -1.21 -11.38 -11.37
CA PHE A 150 -1.61 -11.02 -12.72
C PHE A 150 -2.20 -9.60 -12.79
N VAL A 151 -3.09 -9.24 -11.86
CA VAL A 151 -3.71 -7.90 -11.82
C VAL A 151 -2.67 -6.81 -11.52
N LEU A 152 -1.80 -7.03 -10.54
CA LEU A 152 -0.75 -6.07 -10.17
C LEU A 152 0.29 -5.90 -11.28
N GLU A 153 0.76 -7.00 -11.89
CA GLU A 153 1.76 -6.94 -12.95
C GLU A 153 1.21 -6.32 -14.24
N ARG A 154 -0.10 -6.47 -14.52
CA ARG A 154 -0.77 -5.85 -15.68
C ARG A 154 -0.63 -4.34 -15.68
N ILE A 155 -0.57 -3.72 -14.50
CA ILE A 155 -0.35 -2.28 -14.35
C ILE A 155 1.09 -1.97 -13.92
N GLY A 156 2.05 -2.86 -14.15
CA GLY A 156 3.47 -2.59 -13.86
C GLY A 156 3.87 -2.62 -12.38
N MET A 157 2.96 -2.98 -11.47
CA MET A 157 3.31 -3.21 -10.06
C MET A 157 3.90 -4.62 -9.90
N LYS A 158 5.16 -4.71 -9.49
CA LYS A 158 5.85 -6.00 -9.29
C LYS A 158 5.63 -6.54 -7.89
N VAL A 159 5.17 -7.80 -7.81
CA VAL A 159 5.08 -8.57 -6.56
C VAL A 159 6.47 -9.14 -6.19
N SER A 160 6.93 -8.90 -4.96
CA SER A 160 8.22 -9.40 -4.50
C SER A 160 8.12 -10.84 -3.99
N ARG A 161 8.78 -11.79 -4.67
CA ARG A 161 8.77 -13.22 -4.31
C ARG A 161 9.55 -13.56 -3.03
N SER A 162 10.43 -12.68 -2.56
CA SER A 162 11.29 -12.94 -1.40
C SER A 162 10.60 -12.77 -0.05
N LYS A 163 9.33 -12.37 -0.02
CA LYS A 163 8.56 -12.07 1.20
C LYS A 163 7.26 -12.87 1.32
N THR A 164 7.00 -13.83 0.44
CA THR A 164 5.84 -14.73 0.52
C THR A 164 6.20 -15.91 1.40
N GLU A 165 5.75 -15.89 2.64
CA GLU A 165 5.79 -17.04 3.56
C GLU A 165 4.48 -17.82 3.40
N TYR A 166 4.58 -19.15 3.32
CA TYR A 166 3.45 -20.09 3.22
C TYR A 166 3.00 -20.54 4.61
#